data_AF-A0A351A3I0-F1
#
_entry.id   AF-A0A351A3I0-F1
#
_cell.length_a   1.000
_cell.length_b   1.000
_cell.length_c   1.000
_cell.angle_alpha   90.00
_cell.angle_beta   90.00
_cell.angle_gamma   90.00
#
_symmetry.space_group_name_H-M   'P 1'
#
loop_
_entity.id
_entity.type
_entity.pdbx_description
1 polymer ?
#
loop_
_entity_poly.entity_id
_entity_poly.type
_entity_poly.pdbx_seq_one_letter_code
_entity_poly.pdbx_strand_id
1 'polypeptide(L)'
;MDDRKALETATAGINAWALFADGDVIGRIVTKRGRTGRVTAWVQVWGAPGVFAKGWADGYGYDKTTAAIEDAAERWLKATKPAEEDCSLGTCMMRALVFPPAVDWDACLRGLNIRAQYIV
;
A
#
# COMPACT_ATOMS: atom_id res chain seq x y z
N MET A 1 -3.82 26.67 -19.96
CA MET A 1 -4.23 26.07 -18.67
C MET A 1 -2.99 26.07 -17.80
N ASP A 2 -3.07 26.44 -16.53
CA ASP A 2 -1.92 26.34 -15.63
C ASP A 2 -1.64 24.86 -15.38
N ASP A 3 -0.48 24.39 -15.81
CA ASP A 3 -0.07 22.98 -15.72
C ASP A 3 -0.07 22.47 -14.27
N ARG A 4 0.16 23.37 -13.30
CA ARG A 4 0.06 23.04 -11.87
C ARG A 4 -1.37 22.66 -11.48
N LYS A 5 -2.35 23.46 -11.89
CA LYS A 5 -3.76 23.22 -11.59
C LYS A 5 -4.27 21.95 -12.28
N ALA A 6 -3.76 21.66 -13.47
CA ALA A 6 -4.04 20.42 -14.17
C ALA A 6 -3.53 19.20 -13.39
N LEU A 7 -2.29 19.27 -12.88
CA LEU A 7 -1.70 18.21 -12.06
C LEU A 7 -2.47 18.00 -10.75
N GLU A 8 -2.73 19.05 -10.00
CA GLU A 8 -3.48 18.99 -8.73
C GLU A 8 -4.88 18.38 -8.93
N THR A 9 -5.53 18.68 -10.05
CA THR A 9 -6.83 18.09 -10.42
C THR A 9 -6.69 16.60 -10.77
N ALA A 10 -5.64 16.23 -11.51
CA ALA A 10 -5.41 14.85 -11.93
C ALA A 10 -5.03 13.93 -10.76
N THR A 11 -4.34 14.46 -9.75
CA THR A 11 -3.91 13.73 -8.55
C THR A 11 -4.85 13.90 -7.36
N ALA A 12 -5.96 14.62 -7.52
CA ALA A 12 -6.92 14.84 -6.46
C ALA A 12 -7.41 13.52 -5.83
N GLY A 13 -7.22 13.41 -4.51
CA GLY A 13 -7.60 12.23 -3.73
C GLY A 13 -6.71 11.01 -3.95
N ILE A 14 -5.58 11.16 -4.68
CA ILE A 14 -4.52 10.14 -4.76
C ILE A 14 -3.53 10.42 -3.63
N ASN A 15 -3.09 9.36 -2.96
CA ASN A 15 -1.87 9.39 -2.16
C ASN A 15 -0.90 8.35 -2.72
N ALA A 16 0.39 8.64 -2.77
CA ALA A 16 1.40 7.66 -3.15
C ALA A 16 2.64 7.70 -2.27
N TRP A 17 3.22 6.52 -2.04
CA TRP A 17 4.45 6.34 -1.30
C TRP A 17 5.42 5.46 -2.09
N ALA A 18 6.68 5.87 -2.16
CA ALA A 18 7.79 5.00 -2.55
C ALA A 18 8.26 4.23 -1.31
N LEU A 19 8.54 2.94 -1.49
CA LEU A 19 9.03 2.07 -0.43
C LEU A 19 10.53 1.88 -0.58
N PHE A 20 11.26 2.08 0.50
CA PHE A 20 12.71 1.93 0.54
C PHE A 20 13.12 0.88 1.56
N ALA A 21 14.05 -0.01 1.19
CA ALA A 21 14.78 -0.85 2.13
C ALA A 21 16.28 -0.69 1.85
N ASP A 22 17.07 -0.49 2.90
CA ASP A 22 18.54 -0.34 2.81
C ASP A 22 19.03 0.71 1.79
N GLY A 23 18.21 1.72 1.49
CA GLY A 23 18.50 2.80 0.55
C GLY A 23 17.97 2.56 -0.87
N ASP A 24 17.59 1.34 -1.22
CA ASP A 24 17.02 1.00 -2.52
C ASP A 24 15.51 1.15 -2.53
N VAL A 25 14.96 1.64 -3.65
CA VAL A 25 13.51 1.62 -3.86
C VAL A 25 13.08 0.20 -4.20
N ILE A 26 12.19 -0.36 -3.39
CA ILE A 26 11.73 -1.75 -3.51
C ILE A 26 10.28 -1.86 -4.00
N GLY A 27 9.55 -0.75 -4.09
CA GLY A 27 8.14 -0.79 -4.43
C GLY A 27 7.41 0.50 -4.17
N ARG A 28 6.08 0.41 -4.15
CA ARG A 28 5.19 1.54 -3.93
C ARG A 28 3.85 1.13 -3.35
N ILE A 29 3.22 2.07 -2.66
CA ILE A 29 1.82 2.01 -2.29
C ILE A 29 1.13 3.23 -2.89
N VAL A 30 -0.02 3.02 -3.51
CA VAL A 30 -0.87 4.10 -4.04
C VAL A 30 -2.25 3.91 -3.47
N THR A 31 -2.88 4.97 -2.99
CA THR A 31 -4.30 4.98 -2.67
C THR A 31 -5.05 6.01 -3.48
N LYS A 32 -6.34 5.76 -3.73
CA LYS A 32 -7.24 6.72 -4.36
C LYS A 32 -8.56 6.73 -3.62
N ARG A 33 -8.95 7.91 -3.14
CA ARG A 33 -10.28 8.17 -2.58
C ARG A 33 -11.23 8.54 -3.72
N GLY A 34 -12.24 7.70 -3.92
CA GLY A 34 -13.32 7.94 -4.88
C GLY A 34 -14.39 8.89 -4.33
N ARG A 35 -15.25 9.39 -5.21
CA ARG A 35 -16.35 10.33 -4.87
C ARG A 35 -17.33 9.78 -3.83
N THR A 36 -17.56 8.48 -3.81
CA THR A 36 -18.48 7.81 -2.87
C THR A 36 -17.82 7.51 -1.52
N GLY A 37 -16.61 8.01 -1.28
CA GLY A 37 -15.86 7.79 -0.05
C GLY A 37 -15.12 6.45 0.02
N ARG A 38 -15.25 5.57 -0.98
CA ARG A 38 -14.40 4.37 -1.12
C ARG A 38 -12.93 4.76 -1.25
N VAL A 39 -12.05 4.06 -0.55
CA VAL A 39 -10.60 4.12 -0.80
C VAL A 39 -10.18 2.85 -1.51
N THR A 40 -9.44 2.96 -2.60
CA THR A 40 -8.78 1.83 -3.26
C THR A 40 -7.30 1.94 -3.01
N ALA A 41 -6.64 0.83 -2.68
CA ALA A 41 -5.19 0.76 -2.53
C ALA A 41 -4.59 -0.19 -3.57
N TRP A 42 -3.38 0.16 -4.00
CA TRP A 42 -2.51 -0.67 -4.82
C TRP A 42 -1.17 -0.81 -4.11
N VAL A 43 -0.76 -2.03 -3.81
CA VAL A 43 0.52 -2.35 -3.16
C VAL A 43 1.37 -3.11 -4.15
N GLN A 44 2.60 -2.68 -4.37
CA GLN A 44 3.54 -3.33 -5.26
C GLN A 44 4.91 -3.42 -4.61
N VAL A 45 5.48 -4.62 -4.62
CA VAL A 45 6.88 -4.88 -4.27
C VAL A 45 7.55 -5.47 -5.50
N TRP A 46 8.67 -4.89 -5.92
CA TRP A 46 9.42 -5.36 -7.09
C TRP A 46 10.18 -6.63 -6.76
N GLY A 47 10.24 -7.55 -7.71
CA GLY A 47 10.84 -8.88 -7.52
C GLY A 47 9.97 -9.87 -6.75
N ALA A 48 8.83 -9.44 -6.19
CA ALA A 48 7.86 -10.34 -5.57
C ALA A 48 6.95 -11.03 -6.62
N PRO A 49 6.50 -12.27 -6.36
CA PRO A 49 5.50 -12.92 -7.22
C PRO A 49 4.18 -12.15 -7.20
N GLY A 50 3.50 -12.04 -8.36
CA GLY A 50 2.30 -11.21 -8.46
C GLY A 50 2.65 -9.71 -8.49
N VAL A 51 2.58 -9.13 -9.68
CA VAL A 51 3.13 -7.80 -10.02
C VAL A 51 2.57 -6.66 -9.16
N PHE A 52 1.35 -6.79 -8.62
CA PHE A 52 0.74 -5.84 -7.69
C PHE A 52 -0.50 -6.46 -7.01
N ALA A 53 -0.86 -5.93 -5.84
CA ALA A 53 -2.06 -6.24 -5.11
C ALA A 53 -3.04 -5.06 -5.16
N LYS A 54 -4.34 -5.33 -5.19
CA LYS A 54 -5.39 -4.31 -5.18
C LYS A 54 -6.42 -4.63 -4.10
N GLY A 55 -6.70 -3.65 -3.26
CA GLY A 55 -7.71 -3.74 -2.20
C GLY A 55 -8.58 -2.48 -2.10
N TRP A 56 -9.63 -2.53 -1.31
CA TRP A 56 -10.53 -1.40 -1.09
C TRP A 56 -11.26 -1.43 0.25
N ALA A 57 -11.64 -0.24 0.73
CA ALA A 57 -12.45 -0.05 1.92
C ALA A 57 -13.62 0.91 1.67
N ASP A 58 -14.80 0.56 2.19
CA ASP A 58 -16.07 1.30 2.09
C ASP A 58 -16.54 1.85 3.46
N GLY A 59 -17.71 2.52 3.52
CA GLY A 59 -18.37 2.89 4.79
C GLY A 59 -18.01 4.29 5.34
N TYR A 60 -18.26 4.57 6.63
CA TYR A 60 -17.89 5.80 7.34
C TYR A 60 -17.23 5.42 8.68
N GLY A 61 -16.17 6.15 9.11
CA GLY A 61 -15.70 6.11 10.51
C GLY A 61 -14.44 5.30 10.87
N TYR A 62 -13.57 4.92 9.91
CA TYR A 62 -12.27 4.26 10.19
C TYR A 62 -11.17 4.78 9.25
N ASP A 63 -9.90 4.54 9.57
CA ASP A 63 -8.79 4.76 8.63
C ASP A 63 -8.91 3.82 7.43
N LYS A 64 -9.61 4.31 6.40
CA LYS A 64 -9.84 3.59 5.14
C LYS A 64 -8.58 3.37 4.32
N THR A 65 -7.54 4.18 4.54
CA THR A 65 -6.27 3.99 3.83
C THR A 65 -5.61 2.72 4.33
N THR A 66 -5.44 2.59 5.65
CA THR A 66 -4.94 1.36 6.27
C THR A 66 -5.79 0.15 5.91
N ALA A 67 -7.11 0.23 6.07
CA ALA A 67 -8.00 -0.90 5.75
C ALA A 67 -7.94 -1.33 4.26
N ALA A 68 -7.80 -0.39 3.32
CA ALA A 68 -7.67 -0.75 1.91
C ALA A 68 -6.31 -1.38 1.59
N ILE A 69 -5.24 -0.96 2.27
CA ILE A 69 -3.90 -1.55 2.15
C ILE A 69 -3.87 -2.97 2.73
N GLU A 70 -4.52 -3.17 3.88
CA GLU A 70 -4.72 -4.47 4.53
C GLU A 70 -5.45 -5.45 3.60
N ASP A 71 -6.62 -5.07 3.07
CA ASP A 71 -7.38 -5.88 2.10
C ASP A 71 -6.56 -6.18 0.83
N ALA A 72 -5.70 -5.26 0.38
CA ALA A 72 -4.80 -5.53 -0.74
C ALA A 72 -3.79 -6.63 -0.39
N ALA A 73 -3.15 -6.54 0.78
CA ALA A 73 -2.17 -7.51 1.24
C ALA A 73 -2.79 -8.90 1.48
N GLU A 74 -3.97 -8.97 2.09
CA GLU A 74 -4.71 -10.24 2.28
C GLU A 74 -4.99 -10.94 0.95
N ARG A 75 -5.47 -10.19 -0.05
CA ARG A 75 -5.73 -10.71 -1.39
C ARG A 75 -4.48 -11.22 -2.06
N TRP A 76 -3.36 -10.52 -1.89
CA TRP A 76 -2.07 -10.96 -2.42
C TRP A 76 -1.67 -12.30 -1.80
N LEU A 77 -1.68 -12.42 -0.47
CA LEU A 77 -1.32 -13.66 0.23
C LEU A 77 -2.22 -14.83 -0.18
N LYS A 78 -3.52 -14.57 -0.35
CA LYS A 78 -4.48 -15.58 -0.84
C LYS A 78 -4.19 -16.03 -2.27
N ALA A 79 -3.74 -15.11 -3.12
CA ALA A 79 -3.47 -15.38 -4.53
C ALA A 79 -2.12 -16.07 -4.76
N THR A 80 -1.08 -15.63 -4.07
CA THR A 80 0.28 -16.16 -4.24
C THR A 80 0.55 -17.38 -3.38
N LYS A 81 -0.17 -17.54 -2.25
CA LYS A 81 -0.03 -18.66 -1.30
C LYS A 81 1.44 -18.97 -1.01
N PRO A 82 2.22 -17.98 -0.52
CA PRO A 82 3.62 -18.20 -0.26
C PRO A 82 3.78 -19.30 0.80
N ALA A 83 4.84 -20.09 0.69
CA ALA A 83 5.19 -21.08 1.69
C ALA A 83 5.35 -20.41 3.07
N GLU A 84 5.10 -21.16 4.14
CA GLU A 84 5.17 -20.61 5.50
C GLU A 84 6.57 -20.08 5.80
N GLU A 85 7.59 -20.81 5.33
CA GLU A 85 9.01 -20.51 5.42
C GLU A 85 9.53 -19.45 4.41
N ASP A 86 8.67 -18.89 3.54
CA ASP A 86 9.07 -17.82 2.63
C ASP A 86 9.37 -16.54 3.42
N CYS A 87 10.66 -16.22 3.52
CA CYS A 87 11.20 -15.03 4.18
C CYS A 87 11.60 -13.92 3.19
N SER A 88 11.13 -13.97 1.93
CA SER A 88 11.38 -12.90 0.98
C SER A 88 10.80 -11.57 1.50
N LEU A 89 11.49 -10.47 1.20
CA LEU A 89 11.09 -9.13 1.65
C LEU A 89 9.64 -8.80 1.27
N GLY A 90 9.22 -9.19 0.06
CA GLY A 90 7.84 -9.01 -0.40
C GLY A 90 6.82 -9.79 0.42
N THR A 91 7.07 -11.06 0.72
CA THR A 91 6.18 -11.88 1.55
C THR A 91 6.13 -11.37 2.99
N CYS A 92 7.26 -11.05 3.59
CA CYS A 92 7.34 -10.46 4.94
C CYS A 92 6.57 -9.14 5.02
N MET A 93 6.74 -8.26 4.03
CA MET A 93 6.01 -7.00 3.94
C MET A 93 4.49 -7.22 3.83
N MET A 94 4.03 -8.11 2.94
CA MET A 94 2.61 -8.37 2.76
C MET A 94 1.99 -8.95 4.04
N ARG A 95 2.70 -9.84 4.76
CA ARG A 95 2.25 -10.35 6.06
C ARG A 95 2.14 -9.25 7.11
N ALA A 96 3.11 -8.33 7.17
CA ALA A 96 3.08 -7.21 8.11
C ALA A 96 1.92 -6.25 7.85
N LEU A 97 1.50 -6.09 6.59
CA LEU A 97 0.37 -5.23 6.21
C LEU A 97 -1.01 -5.84 6.49
N VAL A 98 -1.13 -7.15 6.73
CA VAL A 98 -2.41 -7.80 7.10
C VAL A 98 -2.78 -7.59 8.57
N PHE A 99 -1.79 -7.35 9.44
CA PHE A 99 -2.04 -7.07 10.86
C PHE A 99 -1.49 -5.71 11.24
N PRO A 100 -2.02 -4.61 10.69
CA PRO A 100 -1.62 -3.30 11.17
C PRO A 100 -1.98 -3.18 12.66
N PRO A 101 -1.05 -2.73 13.53
CA PRO A 101 -1.48 -2.24 14.82
C PRO A 101 -2.50 -1.12 14.55
N ALA A 102 -3.45 -0.92 15.46
CA ALA A 102 -4.63 -0.06 15.28
C ALA A 102 -4.34 1.44 14.95
N VAL A 103 -3.11 1.81 14.64
CA VAL A 103 -2.59 3.17 14.60
C VAL A 103 -2.07 3.59 13.22
N ASP A 104 -1.41 2.73 12.43
CA ASP A 104 -0.91 3.10 11.07
C ASP A 104 -0.33 1.88 10.32
N TRP A 105 -0.61 1.73 9.02
CA TRP A 105 0.02 0.72 8.15
C TRP A 105 1.53 0.95 7.98
N ASP A 106 1.97 2.21 8.08
CA ASP A 106 3.36 2.57 7.84
C ASP A 106 4.29 2.05 8.96
N ALA A 107 3.76 1.92 10.18
CA ALA A 107 4.48 1.42 11.34
C ALA A 107 4.86 -0.06 11.17
N CYS A 108 4.03 -0.86 10.49
CA CYS A 108 4.35 -2.23 10.13
C CYS A 108 5.60 -2.34 9.28
N LEU A 109 5.76 -1.42 8.32
CA LEU A 109 6.89 -1.41 7.41
C LEU A 109 8.18 -1.03 8.13
N ARG A 110 8.11 -0.08 9.08
CA ARG A 110 9.28 0.31 9.87
C ARG A 110 9.85 -0.85 10.70
N GLY A 111 9.00 -1.77 11.16
CA GLY A 111 9.43 -3.01 11.83
C GLY A 111 10.28 -3.93 10.95
N LEU A 112 10.20 -3.78 9.63
CA LEU A 112 10.99 -4.51 8.63
C LEU A 112 12.15 -3.69 8.05
N ASN A 113 12.49 -2.56 8.67
CA ASN A 113 13.43 -1.57 8.11
C ASN A 113 12.99 -1.03 6.72
N ILE A 114 11.68 -1.06 6.44
CA ILE A 114 11.11 -0.48 5.22
C ILE A 114 10.57 0.91 5.54
N ARG A 115 11.02 1.91 4.78
CA ARG A 115 10.55 3.30 4.89
C ARG A 115 9.58 3.62 3.75
N ALA A 116 8.37 4.05 4.09
CA ALA A 116 7.45 4.65 3.13
C ALA A 116 7.69 6.17 3.05
N GLN A 117 8.05 6.66 1.86
CA GLN A 117 8.22 8.09 1.60
C GLN A 117 7.06 8.60 0.75
N TYR A 118 6.31 9.56 1.28
CA TYR A 118 5.19 10.20 0.57
C TYR A 118 5.68 10.96 -0.68
N ILE A 119 4.91 10.89 -1.76
CA ILE A 119 5.24 11.45 -3.08
C ILE A 119 4.20 12.51 -3.49
N VAL A 120 2.91 12.17 -3.41
CA VAL A 120 1.77 12.98 -3.86
C VAL A 120 0.55 12.61 -3.07
#